data_AF-A0A7S0T3H0-F1
#
_entry.id   AF-A0A7S0T3H0-F1
#
_cell.length_a   1.000
_cell.length_b   1.000
_cell.length_c   1.000
_cell.angle_alpha   90.00
_cell.angle_beta   90.00
_cell.angle_gamma   90.00
#
_symmetry.space_group_name_H-M   'P 1'
#
loop_
_entity.id
_entity.type
_entity.pdbx_description
1 polymer ?
#
loop_
_entity_poly.entity_id
_entity_poly.type
_entity_poly.pdbx_seq_one_letter_code
_entity_poly.pdbx_strand_id
1 'polypeptide(L)'
;ESGGLPRVVAETVAWLDAHVAVKNTEGLFRVRGDPIRIQECAARYDRGEVMPLKGCNDVHTVGGVLKHYLALLPEPLLTFRLYDSLLAVAAVPAQSRRILALGSLLDNLDL
;
A
#
# COMPACT_ATOMS: atom_id res chain seq x y z
N GLU A 1 -4.59 -19.29 -1.58
CA GLU A 1 -3.27 -18.98 -1.00
C GLU A 1 -2.83 -17.63 -1.54
N SER A 2 -2.43 -16.68 -0.68
CA SER A 2 -2.27 -15.26 -1.03
C SER A 2 -1.03 -14.92 -1.88
N GLY A 3 -0.46 -15.88 -2.62
CA GLY A 3 0.66 -15.64 -3.54
C GLY A 3 1.91 -14.99 -2.90
N GLY A 4 2.11 -15.14 -1.59
CA GLY A 4 3.21 -14.50 -0.84
C GLY A 4 2.91 -13.09 -0.32
N LEU A 5 1.72 -12.52 -0.59
CA LEU A 5 1.36 -11.18 -0.11
C LEU A 5 1.12 -11.16 1.41
N PRO A 6 1.65 -10.14 2.13
CA PRO A 6 1.32 -9.92 3.53
C PRO A 6 -0.18 -9.76 3.73
N ARG A 7 -0.72 -10.40 4.78
CA ARG A 7 -2.15 -10.45 5.07
C ARG A 7 -2.80 -9.07 5.13
N VAL A 8 -2.15 -8.10 5.77
CA VAL A 8 -2.62 -6.71 5.85
C VAL A 8 -2.79 -6.05 4.49
N VAL A 9 -1.91 -6.35 3.52
CA VAL A 9 -2.04 -5.84 2.15
C VAL A 9 -3.22 -6.50 1.46
N ALA A 10 -3.28 -7.84 1.48
CA ALA A 10 -4.34 -8.59 0.83
C ALA A 10 -5.73 -8.22 1.36
N GLU A 11 -5.91 -8.17 2.69
CA GLU A 11 -7.21 -7.91 3.31
C GLU A 11 -7.65 -6.44 3.17
N THR A 12 -6.73 -5.47 3.29
CA THR A 12 -7.10 -4.05 3.11
C THR A 12 -7.43 -3.73 1.65
N VAL A 13 -6.69 -4.26 0.68
CA VAL A 13 -6.99 -4.10 -0.75
C VAL A 13 -8.31 -4.77 -1.10
N ALA A 14 -8.51 -6.04 -0.69
CA ALA A 14 -9.77 -6.74 -0.93
C ALA A 14 -10.97 -6.02 -0.30
N TRP A 15 -10.79 -5.45 0.89
CA TRP A 15 -11.82 -4.64 1.53
C TRP A 15 -12.13 -3.40 0.70
N LEU A 16 -11.11 -2.65 0.25
CA LEU A 16 -11.28 -1.43 -0.55
C LEU A 16 -11.93 -1.72 -1.92
N ASP A 17 -11.57 -2.82 -2.57
CA ASP A 17 -12.16 -3.18 -3.87
C ASP A 17 -13.63 -3.60 -3.75
N ALA A 18 -13.99 -4.29 -2.66
CA ALA A 18 -15.36 -4.76 -2.43
C ALA A 18 -16.29 -3.68 -1.84
N HIS A 19 -15.75 -2.62 -1.23
CA HIS A 19 -16.57 -1.67 -0.47
C HIS A 19 -17.30 -0.69 -1.39
N VAL A 20 -18.64 -0.73 -1.37
CA VAL A 20 -19.50 0.09 -2.24
C VAL A 20 -19.27 1.60 -2.11
N ALA A 21 -18.84 2.08 -0.94
CA ALA A 21 -18.59 3.50 -0.70
C ALA A 21 -17.34 4.02 -1.43
N VAL A 22 -16.40 3.14 -1.80
CA VAL A 22 -15.10 3.54 -2.39
C VAL A 22 -15.30 4.27 -3.71
N LYS A 23 -16.26 3.85 -4.53
CA LYS A 23 -16.56 4.49 -5.83
C LYS A 23 -16.92 5.98 -5.71
N ASN A 24 -17.55 6.37 -4.60
CA ASN A 24 -17.99 7.75 -4.35
C ASN A 24 -17.09 8.47 -3.32
N THR A 25 -16.02 7.82 -2.85
CA THR A 25 -15.13 8.40 -1.84
C THR A 25 -14.19 9.40 -2.49
N GLU A 26 -14.36 10.69 -2.17
CA GLU A 26 -13.46 11.72 -2.65
C GLU A 26 -12.10 11.64 -1.93
N GLY A 27 -11.01 11.73 -2.68
CA GLY A 27 -9.68 11.84 -2.09
C GLY A 27 -9.23 10.58 -1.34
N LEU A 28 -9.61 9.39 -1.81
CA LEU A 28 -9.02 8.13 -1.34
C LEU A 28 -7.48 8.24 -1.31
N PHE A 29 -6.86 7.75 -0.23
CA PHE A 29 -5.44 7.89 0.10
C PHE A 29 -4.91 9.32 0.32
N ARG A 30 -5.60 10.38 -0.13
CA ARG A 30 -5.26 11.78 0.12
C ARG A 30 -5.82 12.30 1.44
N VAL A 31 -7.10 12.04 1.70
CA VAL A 31 -7.79 12.40 2.96
C VAL A 31 -7.31 11.47 4.06
N ARG A 32 -7.12 12.03 5.26
CA ARG A 32 -6.67 11.27 6.44
C ARG A 32 -7.85 10.52 7.06
N GLY A 33 -7.64 9.25 7.36
CA GLY A 33 -8.56 8.48 8.20
C GLY A 33 -8.36 8.78 9.68
N ASP A 34 -9.14 8.11 10.53
CA ASP A 34 -9.06 8.22 11.98
C ASP A 34 -7.74 7.58 12.48
N PRO A 35 -6.78 8.36 13.01
CA PRO A 35 -5.47 7.85 13.40
C PRO A 35 -5.53 6.85 14.55
N ILE A 36 -6.51 6.97 15.46
CA ILE A 36 -6.68 6.03 16.58
C ILE A 36 -7.11 4.67 16.02
N ARG A 37 -8.11 4.67 15.13
CA ARG A 37 -8.58 3.43 14.49
C ARG A 37 -7.54 2.79 13.59
N ILE A 38 -6.71 3.58 12.89
CA ILE A 38 -5.59 3.05 12.10
C ILE A 38 -4.64 2.27 13.01
N GLN A 39 -4.24 2.86 14.14
CA GLN A 39 -3.36 2.21 15.11
C GLN A 39 -3.99 0.97 15.75
N GLU A 40 -5.27 1.03 16.11
CA GLU A 40 -5.99 -0.12 16.64
C GLU A 40 -6.05 -1.27 15.62
N CYS A 41 -6.46 -0.99 14.38
CA CYS A 41 -6.55 -1.99 13.32
C CYS A 41 -5.14 -2.55 12.99
N ALA A 42 -4.07 -1.75 13.00
CA ALA A 42 -2.69 -2.21 12.85
C ALA A 42 -2.25 -3.15 14.00
N ALA A 43 -2.48 -2.77 15.25
CA ALA A 43 -2.11 -3.60 16.40
C ALA A 43 -2.86 -4.95 16.43
N ARG A 44 -4.07 -5.01 15.86
CA ARG A 44 -4.81 -6.28 15.67
C ARG A 44 -4.15 -7.19 14.64
N TYR A 45 -3.58 -6.61 13.56
CA TYR A 45 -2.77 -7.38 12.61
C TYR A 45 -1.51 -7.94 13.30
N ASP A 46 -0.81 -7.13 14.09
CA ASP A 46 0.40 -7.55 14.81
C ASP A 46 0.12 -8.69 15.81
N ARG A 47 -1.06 -8.69 16.44
CA ARG A 47 -1.53 -9.78 17.32
C ARG A 47 -2.03 -11.01 16.58
N GLY A 48 -2.11 -10.99 15.24
CA GLY A 48 -2.62 -12.09 14.44
C GLY A 48 -4.12 -12.35 14.63
N GLU A 49 -4.91 -11.33 14.97
CA GLU A 49 -6.36 -11.50 15.18
C GLU A 49 -7.07 -11.99 13.91
N VAL A 50 -8.14 -12.78 14.06
CA VAL A 50 -8.87 -13.36 12.92
C VAL A 50 -9.56 -12.29 12.07
N MET A 51 -10.05 -11.20 12.65
CA MET A 51 -10.77 -10.14 11.93
C MET A 51 -10.23 -8.74 12.30
N PRO A 52 -9.02 -8.37 11.88
CA PRO A 52 -8.36 -7.15 12.33
C PRO A 52 -9.12 -5.88 11.90
N LEU A 53 -9.76 -5.90 10.74
CA LEU A 53 -10.59 -4.80 10.22
C LEU A 53 -12.01 -4.74 10.79
N LYS A 54 -12.38 -5.61 11.75
CA LYS A 54 -13.75 -5.63 12.30
C LYS A 54 -14.09 -4.27 12.93
N GLY A 55 -15.15 -3.64 12.43
CA GLY A 55 -15.60 -2.31 12.87
C GLY A 55 -14.87 -1.13 12.24
N CYS A 56 -13.84 -1.36 11.42
CA CYS A 56 -13.21 -0.36 10.56
C CYS A 56 -14.09 -0.22 9.28
N ASN A 57 -15.08 0.68 9.31
CA ASN A 57 -16.02 0.92 8.18
C ASN A 57 -15.69 2.16 7.33
N ASP A 58 -14.76 2.99 7.79
CA ASP A 58 -14.35 4.20 7.09
C ASP A 58 -13.26 3.90 6.07
N VAL A 59 -13.50 4.31 4.83
CA VAL A 59 -12.62 4.06 3.68
C VAL A 59 -11.25 4.72 3.86
N HIS A 60 -11.20 5.92 4.43
CA HIS A 60 -9.94 6.63 4.67
C HIS A 60 -9.11 5.95 5.78
N THR A 61 -9.77 5.36 6.77
CA THR A 61 -9.16 4.57 7.84
C THR A 61 -8.55 3.29 7.30
N VAL A 62 -9.29 2.50 6.50
CA VAL A 62 -8.74 1.26 5.91
C VAL A 62 -7.58 1.56 4.95
N GLY A 63 -7.70 2.59 4.10
CA GLY A 63 -6.59 3.05 3.28
C GLY A 63 -5.42 3.59 4.11
N GLY A 64 -5.70 4.14 5.30
CA GLY A 64 -4.71 4.54 6.29
C GLY A 64 -3.93 3.35 6.88
N VAL A 65 -4.60 2.23 7.18
CA VAL A 65 -3.95 0.99 7.65
C VAL A 65 -2.98 0.45 6.62
N LEU A 66 -3.37 0.39 5.34
CA LEU A 66 -2.48 -0.03 4.26
C LEU A 66 -1.24 0.88 4.16
N LYS A 67 -1.44 2.20 4.13
CA LYS A 67 -0.33 3.16 4.09
C LYS A 67 0.58 3.05 5.32
N HIS A 68 -0.01 2.83 6.49
CA HIS A 68 0.74 2.69 7.74
C HIS A 68 1.66 1.48 7.71
N TYR A 69 1.16 0.34 7.26
CA TYR A 69 1.98 -0.87 7.09
C TYR A 69 3.15 -0.63 6.14
N LEU A 70 2.89 -0.09 4.95
CA LEU A 70 3.94 0.16 3.94
C LEU A 70 5.02 1.15 4.44
N ALA A 71 4.63 2.14 5.24
CA ALA A 71 5.53 3.14 5.80
C ALA A 71 6.41 2.60 6.94
N LEU A 72 6.01 1.49 7.58
CA LEU A 72 6.74 0.87 8.69
C LEU A 72 7.60 -0.31 8.26
N LEU A 73 7.63 -0.66 6.97
CA LEU A 73 8.52 -1.70 6.48
C LEU A 73 9.98 -1.35 6.82
N PRO A 74 10.80 -2.29 7.32
CA PRO A 74 12.22 -2.05 7.59
C PRO A 74 12.98 -1.56 6.36
N GLU A 75 12.57 -2.05 5.18
CA GLU A 75 13.01 -1.58 3.88
C GLU A 75 11.80 -1.10 3.06
N PRO A 76 11.85 0.06 2.39
CA PRO A 76 10.76 0.54 1.55
C PRO A 76 10.40 -0.47 0.46
N LEU A 77 9.14 -0.48 0.03
CA LEU A 77 8.66 -1.40 -0.99
C LEU A 77 9.48 -1.37 -2.30
N LEU A 78 10.06 -0.21 -2.65
CA LEU A 78 10.90 -0.04 -3.84
C LEU A 78 12.41 -0.18 -3.55
N THR A 79 12.78 -0.64 -2.35
CA THR A 79 14.14 -0.81 -1.82
C THR A 79 14.97 0.47 -1.75
N PHE A 80 15.97 0.51 -0.86
CA PHE A 80 16.90 1.65 -0.85
C PHE A 80 17.85 1.61 -2.05
N ARG A 81 18.24 0.40 -2.47
CA ARG A 81 19.20 0.17 -3.56
C ARG A 81 18.73 0.76 -4.89
N LEU A 82 17.44 0.67 -5.19
CA LEU A 82 16.89 1.14 -6.47
C LEU A 82 16.48 2.62 -6.46
N TYR A 83 16.52 3.30 -5.31
CA TYR A 83 15.97 4.65 -5.16
C TYR A 83 16.51 5.66 -6.18
N ASP A 84 17.84 5.81 -6.28
CA ASP A 84 18.47 6.75 -7.21
C ASP A 84 18.19 6.38 -8.68
N SER A 85 18.11 5.08 -8.97
CA SER A 85 17.80 4.59 -10.32
C SER A 85 16.35 4.92 -10.71
N LEU A 86 15.41 4.76 -9.77
CA LEU A 86 14.00 5.11 -9.98
C LEU A 86 13.82 6.62 -10.19
N LEU A 87 14.54 7.47 -9.47
CA LEU A 87 14.54 8.91 -9.70
C LEU A 87 15.11 9.29 -11.07
N ALA A 88 16.22 8.66 -11.48
CA ALA A 88 16.81 8.86 -12.79
C ALA A 88 15.84 8.48 -13.92
N VAL A 89 15.13 7.35 -13.77
CA VAL A 89 14.09 6.93 -14.72
C VAL A 89 12.92 7.92 -14.73
N ALA A 90 12.45 8.38 -13.57
CA ALA A 90 11.36 9.36 -13.47
C ALA A 90 11.67 10.67 -14.22
N ALA A 91 12.95 11.08 -14.24
CA ALA A 91 13.41 12.28 -14.95
C ALA A 91 13.51 12.12 -16.48
N VAL A 92 13.39 10.91 -17.04
CA VAL A 92 13.46 10.67 -18.49
C VAL A 92 12.28 11.36 -19.21
N PRO A 93 12.50 12.32 -20.13
CA PRO A 93 11.39 13.07 -20.73
C PRO A 93 10.48 12.22 -21.62
N ALA A 94 11.05 11.27 -22.36
CA ALA A 94 10.31 10.42 -23.28
C ALA A 94 9.59 9.29 -22.53
N GLN A 95 8.26 9.29 -22.56
CA GLN A 95 7.42 8.32 -21.86
C GLN A 95 7.73 6.86 -22.26
N SER A 96 7.91 6.57 -23.55
CA SER A 96 8.24 5.22 -24.02
C SER A 96 9.55 4.70 -23.43
N ARG A 97 10.59 5.54 -23.41
CA ARG A 97 11.88 5.21 -22.78
C ARG A 97 11.75 5.05 -21.27
N ARG A 98 10.93 5.87 -20.62
CA ARG A 98 10.65 5.75 -19.17
C ARG A 98 9.99 4.42 -18.82
N ILE A 99 8.98 3.99 -19.59
CA ILE A 99 8.28 2.72 -19.38
C ILE A 99 9.25 1.53 -19.52
N LEU A 100 10.06 1.52 -20.58
CA LEU A 100 11.04 0.46 -20.80
C LEU A 100 12.07 0.40 -19.66
N ALA A 101 12.64 1.56 -19.29
CA ALA A 101 13.63 1.62 -18.22
C ALA A 101 13.06 1.26 -16.85
N LEU A 102 11.82 1.65 -16.56
CA LEU A 102 11.13 1.26 -15.33
C LEU A 102 10.91 -0.26 -15.28
N GLY A 103 10.47 -0.88 -16.39
CA GLY A 103 10.32 -2.33 -16.48
C GLY A 103 11.62 -3.07 -16.13
N SER A 104 12.72 -2.68 -16.77
CA SER A 104 14.05 -3.26 -16.49
C SER A 104 14.53 -3.05 -15.05
N LEU A 105 14.18 -1.93 -14.40
CA LEU A 105 14.49 -1.75 -12.98
C LEU A 105 13.65 -2.63 -12.08
N LEU A 106 12.36 -2.79 -12.37
CA LEU A 106 11.47 -3.63 -11.58
C LEU A 106 11.81 -5.13 -11.68
N ASP A 107 12.42 -5.57 -12.78
CA ASP A 107 12.97 -6.94 -12.90
C ASP A 107 14.10 -7.22 -11.89
N ASN A 108 14.71 -6.17 -11.30
CA ASN A 108 15.76 -6.27 -10.28
C ASN A 108 15.23 -6.05 -8.85
N LEU A 109 13.90 -6.06 -8.67
CA LEU A 109 13.26 -5.90 -7.38
C LEU A 109 13.25 -7.25 -6.65
N ASP A 110 14.04 -7.36 -5.59
CA ASP A 110 14.08 -8.55 -4.75
C ASP A 110 12.91 -8.48 -3.73
N LEU A 111 11.71 -8.91 -4.13
CA LEU A 111 10.53 -9.08 -3.25
C LEU A 111 10.13 -10.54 -3.08
#